data_AF-A0AB39NYG2-F1
#
_entry.id   AF-A0AB39NYG2-F1
#
_cell.length_a   1.000
_cell.length_b   1.000
_cell.length_c   1.000
_cell.angle_alpha   90.00
_cell.angle_beta   90.00
_cell.angle_gamma   90.00
#
_symmetry.space_group_name_H-M   'P 1'
#
loop_
_entity.id
_entity.type
_entity.pdbx_description
1 polymer ?
#
loop_
_entity_poly.entity_id
_entity_poly.type
_entity_poly.pdbx_seq_one_letter_code
_entity_poly.pdbx_strand_id
1 'polypeptide(L)'
;MTHVLLIRLAGPLQSWGTASRFPARRDSHSRPTKSAVIGMCAAALGLPRTMGLKQPDSRADDKDQAKLTVLGELARSLFGVRADHPGVPVRDYHTVGAGTYPLRPRDLITDHRRAAAVTASLDAATGDRFGHHTLTGWYGAPKKIATDPHSGVLVSGELARSALITERWYLADATFLVGLQHDDEALLQSVARALEHPQHLLWLGRKSCPPSGTLALKTVPGDLNTTFHNHRLLPGPDGTADPARKPWAWLQATPSQHGATSVQDQPVSFDALQPEHTTRWEVRSRVTISPNALDWEDIIP
;
A
#
# COMPACT_ATOMS: atom_id res chain seq x y z
N MET A 1 23.62 -11.82 -15.49
CA MET A 1 22.44 -11.83 -16.39
C MET A 1 21.28 -11.27 -15.60
N THR A 2 20.37 -10.49 -16.22
CA THR A 2 19.20 -9.99 -15.50
C THR A 2 18.06 -10.99 -15.51
N HIS A 3 17.26 -10.97 -14.46
CA HIS A 3 16.07 -11.78 -14.29
C HIS A 3 14.88 -10.87 -13.97
N VAL A 4 13.67 -11.35 -14.24
CA VAL A 4 12.42 -10.67 -13.96
C VAL A 4 11.53 -11.56 -13.11
N LEU A 5 11.19 -11.09 -11.91
CA LEU A 5 10.11 -11.68 -11.12
C LEU A 5 8.77 -11.12 -11.60
N LEU A 6 7.89 -12.01 -12.04
CA LEU A 6 6.52 -11.73 -12.43
C LEU A 6 5.57 -11.92 -11.26
N ILE A 7 4.81 -10.87 -10.94
CA ILE A 7 3.86 -10.82 -9.83
C ILE A 7 2.47 -10.50 -10.37
N ARG A 8 1.47 -11.33 -10.06
CA ARG A 8 0.06 -11.06 -10.32
C ARG A 8 -0.50 -10.20 -9.19
N LEU A 9 -1.13 -9.08 -9.53
CA LEU A 9 -1.89 -8.27 -8.59
C LEU A 9 -3.36 -8.26 -9.02
N ALA A 10 -4.13 -9.16 -8.45
CA ALA A 10 -5.57 -9.33 -8.67
C ALA A 10 -6.31 -9.34 -7.33
N GLY A 11 -7.51 -8.79 -7.32
CA GLY A 11 -8.39 -8.75 -6.14
C GLY A 11 -9.60 -7.86 -6.42
N PRO A 12 -10.68 -7.97 -5.61
CA PRO A 12 -11.92 -7.22 -5.87
C PRO A 12 -11.72 -5.71 -5.89
N LEU A 13 -10.84 -5.20 -5.01
CA LEU A 13 -10.49 -3.80 -4.92
C LEU A 13 -8.98 -3.64 -4.74
N GLN A 14 -8.41 -2.60 -5.34
CA GLN A 14 -7.01 -2.20 -5.18
C GLN A 14 -6.91 -0.69 -4.96
N SER A 15 -5.84 -0.20 -4.33
CA SER A 15 -5.62 1.24 -4.19
C SER A 15 -4.15 1.62 -4.09
N TRP A 16 -3.66 2.39 -5.06
CA TRP A 16 -2.23 2.66 -5.24
C TRP A 16 -1.93 4.15 -5.08
N GLY A 17 -1.65 4.62 -3.87
CA GLY A 17 -1.42 6.05 -3.61
C GLY A 17 0.01 6.51 -3.93
N THR A 18 0.17 7.71 -4.50
CA THR A 18 1.48 8.37 -4.75
C THR A 18 1.68 9.69 -4.00
N ALA A 19 0.77 9.99 -3.06
CA ALA A 19 0.62 11.16 -2.18
C ALA A 19 -0.72 11.86 -2.45
N SER A 20 -1.53 12.02 -1.40
CA SER A 20 -2.63 12.98 -1.43
C SER A 20 -2.24 14.19 -0.60
N ARG A 21 -2.37 15.37 -1.20
CA ARG A 21 -2.16 16.66 -0.53
C ARG A 21 -3.29 17.00 0.46
N PHE A 22 -4.41 16.28 0.41
CA PHE A 22 -5.59 16.55 1.22
C PHE A 22 -5.97 15.33 2.06
N PRO A 23 -5.94 15.43 3.40
CA PRO A 23 -6.31 14.32 4.29
C PRO A 23 -7.73 13.78 4.02
N ALA A 24 -8.64 14.65 3.55
CA ALA A 24 -10.03 14.34 3.24
C ALA A 24 -10.24 13.60 1.92
N ARG A 25 -9.28 13.61 0.99
CA ARG A 25 -9.36 12.91 -0.30
C ARG A 25 -8.18 11.98 -0.47
N ARG A 26 -8.40 10.69 -0.63
CA ARG A 26 -7.33 9.69 -0.81
C ARG A 26 -7.44 9.09 -2.20
N ASP A 27 -6.68 9.66 -3.12
CA ASP A 27 -6.67 9.21 -4.51
C ASP A 27 -5.98 7.84 -4.67
N SER A 28 -6.21 7.22 -5.83
CA SER A 28 -5.53 6.02 -6.28
C SER A 28 -5.03 6.25 -7.69
N HIS A 29 -3.82 5.80 -7.96
CA HIS A 29 -3.31 5.69 -9.31
C HIS A 29 -4.10 4.62 -10.07
N SER A 30 -4.11 4.73 -11.41
CA SER A 30 -4.73 3.76 -12.33
C SER A 30 -3.96 2.44 -12.48
N ARG A 31 -2.86 2.27 -11.74
CA ARG A 31 -1.99 1.08 -11.76
C ARG A 31 -1.15 1.00 -10.48
N PRO A 32 -0.62 -0.18 -10.14
CA PRO A 32 0.37 -0.36 -9.07
C PRO A 32 1.52 0.63 -9.13
N THR A 33 1.92 1.15 -7.97
CA THR A 33 3.07 2.04 -7.81
C THR A 33 4.28 1.24 -7.34
N LYS A 34 5.50 1.65 -7.73
CA LYS A 34 6.72 0.93 -7.36
C LYS A 34 6.84 0.82 -5.84
N SER A 35 6.69 1.91 -5.11
CA SER A 35 6.78 1.92 -3.65
C SER A 35 5.78 0.98 -2.97
N ALA A 36 4.55 0.87 -3.48
CA ALA A 36 3.57 -0.04 -2.90
C ALA A 36 3.96 -1.52 -3.11
N VAL A 37 4.46 -1.87 -4.31
CA VAL A 37 4.91 -3.23 -4.60
C VAL A 37 6.17 -3.58 -3.80
N ILE A 38 7.15 -2.67 -3.73
CA ILE A 38 8.35 -2.87 -2.90
C ILE A 38 7.96 -2.98 -1.42
N GLY A 39 7.04 -2.15 -0.93
CA GLY A 39 6.52 -2.24 0.43
C GLY A 39 5.79 -3.56 0.71
N MET A 40 5.07 -4.10 -0.27
CA MET A 40 4.45 -5.42 -0.17
C MET A 40 5.50 -6.54 -0.11
N CYS A 41 6.54 -6.48 -0.95
CA CYS A 41 7.66 -7.44 -0.91
C CYS A 41 8.41 -7.36 0.42
N ALA A 42 8.65 -6.15 0.93
CA ALA A 42 9.27 -5.93 2.24
C ALA A 42 8.42 -6.49 3.38
N ALA A 43 7.09 -6.31 3.33
CA ALA A 43 6.18 -6.91 4.29
C ALA A 43 6.18 -8.44 4.23
N ALA A 44 6.21 -9.01 3.02
CA ALA A 44 6.30 -10.46 2.82
C ALA A 44 7.58 -11.04 3.44
N LEU A 45 8.71 -10.34 3.28
CA LEU A 45 10.01 -10.68 3.88
C LEU A 45 10.11 -10.39 5.39
N GLY A 46 9.11 -9.76 6.00
CA GLY A 46 9.13 -9.40 7.43
C GLY A 46 10.06 -8.24 7.79
N LEU A 47 10.36 -7.35 6.82
CA LEU A 47 11.26 -6.22 7.06
C LEU A 47 10.58 -5.13 7.90
N PRO A 48 11.25 -4.59 8.93
CA PRO A 48 10.69 -3.51 9.74
C PRO A 48 10.63 -2.20 8.94
N ARG A 49 9.62 -1.37 9.22
CA ARG A 49 9.43 -0.06 8.56
C ARG A 49 10.61 0.91 8.76
N THR A 50 11.33 0.76 9.87
CA THR A 50 12.49 1.57 10.24
C THR A 50 13.77 1.16 9.51
N MET A 51 13.75 0.06 8.73
CA MET A 51 14.90 -0.33 7.92
C MET A 51 15.15 0.71 6.82
N GLY A 52 16.34 1.30 6.82
CA GLY A 52 16.80 2.18 5.75
C GLY A 52 17.27 1.41 4.52
N LEU A 53 17.50 2.11 3.40
CA LEU A 53 18.01 1.52 2.16
C LEU A 53 19.51 1.17 2.22
N LYS A 54 20.28 1.89 3.03
CA LYS A 54 21.72 1.68 3.24
C LYS A 54 21.94 1.07 4.62
N GLN A 55 22.93 0.19 4.73
CA GLN A 55 23.35 -0.34 6.03
C GLN A 55 23.87 0.81 6.89
N PRO A 56 23.55 0.84 8.20
CA PRO A 56 24.13 1.83 9.10
C PRO A 56 25.62 1.54 9.23
N ASP A 57 26.46 2.33 8.54
CA ASP A 57 27.90 2.08 8.46
C ASP A 57 28.55 2.00 9.85
N SER A 58 29.07 0.83 10.18
CA SER A 58 30.15 0.71 11.14
C SER A 58 31.44 1.26 10.50
N ARG A 59 31.74 2.55 10.77
CA ARG A 59 33.05 3.24 10.59
C ARG A 59 33.52 3.67 9.19
N ALA A 60 32.70 3.73 8.15
CA ALA A 60 33.20 4.20 6.84
C ALA A 60 33.06 5.72 6.65
N ASP A 61 34.18 6.42 6.50
CA ASP A 61 34.28 7.86 6.17
C ASP A 61 33.85 8.19 4.72
N ASP A 62 33.28 7.23 3.98
CA ASP A 62 32.97 7.37 2.55
C ASP A 62 31.50 7.00 2.24
N LYS A 63 30.61 8.01 2.29
CA LYS A 63 29.15 7.88 2.16
C LYS A 63 28.66 7.27 0.83
N ASP A 64 29.54 7.21 -0.16
CA ASP A 64 29.23 6.73 -1.52
C ASP A 64 29.44 5.23 -1.71
N GLN A 65 30.06 4.52 -0.74
CA GLN A 65 30.27 3.06 -0.79
C GLN A 65 29.42 2.24 0.19
N ALA A 66 28.50 2.88 0.93
CA ALA A 66 27.65 2.20 1.90
C ALA A 66 26.88 1.04 1.27
N LYS A 67 27.05 -0.16 1.83
CA LYS A 67 26.39 -1.39 1.36
C LYS A 67 24.87 -1.25 1.51
N LEU A 68 24.11 -1.72 0.52
CA LEU A 68 22.65 -1.69 0.58
C LEU A 68 22.12 -2.72 1.58
N THR A 69 20.98 -2.40 2.21
CA THR A 69 20.16 -3.40 2.90
C THR A 69 19.37 -4.22 1.87
N VAL A 70 18.71 -5.29 2.31
CA VAL A 70 17.77 -6.04 1.45
C VAL A 70 16.69 -5.11 0.87
N LEU A 71 16.21 -4.15 1.66
CA LEU A 71 15.26 -3.14 1.19
C LEU A 71 15.88 -2.24 0.11
N GLY A 72 17.15 -1.85 0.27
CA GLY A 72 17.90 -1.08 -0.73
C GLY A 72 18.04 -1.82 -2.06
N GLU A 73 18.38 -3.11 -2.02
CA GLU A 73 18.46 -3.96 -3.23
C GLU A 73 17.09 -4.09 -3.92
N LEU A 74 16.01 -4.29 -3.15
CA LEU A 74 14.66 -4.30 -3.70
C LEU A 74 14.30 -2.96 -4.36
N ALA A 75 14.59 -1.84 -3.71
CA ALA A 75 14.33 -0.51 -4.25
C ALA A 75 15.12 -0.22 -5.54
N ARG A 76 16.28 -0.85 -5.73
CA ARG A 76 17.15 -0.76 -6.91
C ARG A 76 16.60 -1.51 -8.12
N SER A 77 15.76 -2.53 -7.91
CA SER A 77 15.10 -3.28 -8.99
C SER A 77 14.40 -2.36 -9.99
N LEU A 78 14.54 -2.65 -11.29
CA LEU A 78 13.76 -1.99 -12.33
C LEU A 78 12.30 -2.45 -12.23
N PHE A 79 11.38 -1.52 -12.38
CA PHE A 79 9.95 -1.76 -12.20
C PHE A 79 9.18 -1.67 -13.51
N GLY A 80 8.29 -2.61 -13.75
CA GLY A 80 7.34 -2.58 -14.86
C GLY A 80 5.96 -3.04 -14.45
N VAL A 81 4.92 -2.47 -15.07
CA VAL A 81 3.53 -2.90 -14.87
C VAL A 81 2.84 -3.03 -16.21
N ARG A 82 2.15 -4.14 -16.44
CA ARG A 82 1.24 -4.38 -17.57
C ARG A 82 -0.18 -4.47 -17.03
N ALA A 83 -1.07 -3.62 -17.55
CA ALA A 83 -2.49 -3.61 -17.18
C ALA A 83 -3.29 -4.53 -18.09
N ASP A 84 -3.33 -5.81 -17.72
CA ASP A 84 -4.08 -6.84 -18.43
C ASP A 84 -5.58 -6.57 -18.31
N HIS A 85 -6.02 -6.22 -17.09
CA HIS A 85 -7.33 -5.64 -16.83
C HIS A 85 -7.18 -4.35 -15.99
N PRO A 86 -7.40 -3.15 -16.56
CA PRO A 86 -7.16 -1.89 -15.86
C PRO A 86 -8.18 -1.61 -14.73
N GLY A 87 -9.30 -2.34 -14.73
CA GLY A 87 -10.39 -2.16 -13.77
C GLY A 87 -11.17 -0.86 -13.95
N VAL A 88 -12.07 -0.60 -13.00
CA VAL A 88 -12.95 0.57 -12.97
C VAL A 88 -12.69 1.38 -11.70
N PRO A 89 -12.47 2.70 -11.80
CA PRO A 89 -12.33 3.55 -10.61
C PRO A 89 -13.63 3.59 -9.80
N VAL A 90 -13.53 3.34 -8.50
CA VAL A 90 -14.64 3.40 -7.54
C VAL A 90 -14.32 4.40 -6.44
N ARG A 91 -15.32 5.20 -6.06
CA ARG A 91 -15.24 6.17 -4.96
C ARG A 91 -16.01 5.66 -3.76
N ASP A 92 -15.36 5.63 -2.61
CA ASP A 92 -15.89 5.24 -1.31
C ASP A 92 -16.00 6.45 -0.38
N TYR A 93 -17.17 6.67 0.20
CA TYR A 93 -17.40 7.67 1.25
C TYR A 93 -17.13 7.05 2.62
N HIS A 94 -15.93 7.28 3.12
CA HIS A 94 -15.45 6.65 4.34
C HIS A 94 -15.55 7.60 5.53
N THR A 95 -16.56 7.38 6.36
CA THR A 95 -16.82 8.16 7.58
C THR A 95 -16.13 7.53 8.79
N VAL A 96 -15.37 8.33 9.53
CA VAL A 96 -14.77 7.95 10.82
C VAL A 96 -15.43 8.76 11.93
N GLY A 97 -16.02 8.06 12.90
CA GLY A 97 -16.84 8.68 13.93
C GLY A 97 -18.32 8.77 13.56
N ALA A 98 -19.06 9.65 14.23
CA ALA A 98 -20.51 9.88 14.16
C ALA A 98 -21.39 8.94 15.01
N GLY A 99 -22.54 9.46 15.45
CA GLY A 99 -23.52 8.70 16.25
C GLY A 99 -23.28 8.74 17.76
N THR A 100 -24.17 8.08 18.48
CA THR A 100 -24.18 8.02 19.94
C THR A 100 -23.55 6.70 20.39
N TYR A 101 -22.31 6.74 20.85
CA TYR A 101 -21.62 5.58 21.40
C TYR A 101 -21.40 5.72 22.90
N PRO A 102 -21.49 4.63 23.67
CA PRO A 102 -21.20 4.67 25.10
C PRO A 102 -19.73 5.02 25.33
N LEU A 103 -19.49 5.81 26.37
CA LEU A 103 -18.17 6.04 26.93
C LEU A 103 -17.62 4.71 27.43
N ARG A 104 -16.38 4.39 27.07
CA ARG A 104 -15.72 3.20 27.63
C ARG A 104 -15.14 3.59 28.99
N PRO A 105 -15.11 2.68 29.97
CA PRO A 105 -14.54 2.95 31.29
C PRO A 105 -13.12 3.55 31.23
N ARG A 106 -12.28 3.05 30.32
CA ARG A 106 -10.94 3.58 30.09
C ARG A 106 -10.95 5.08 29.77
N ASP A 107 -11.94 5.55 29.01
CA ASP A 107 -11.94 6.91 28.49
C ASP A 107 -12.34 7.93 29.58
N LEU A 108 -13.05 7.48 30.62
CA LEU A 108 -13.34 8.24 31.84
C LEU A 108 -12.11 8.28 32.77
N ILE A 109 -11.40 7.16 32.88
CA ILE A 109 -10.21 7.03 33.72
C ILE A 109 -9.05 7.89 33.18
N THR A 110 -8.86 7.90 31.86
CA THR A 110 -7.69 8.57 31.24
C THR A 110 -7.84 10.07 31.07
N ASP A 111 -9.05 10.64 31.16
CA ASP A 111 -9.30 12.06 30.92
C ASP A 111 -10.34 12.58 31.92
N HIS A 112 -9.85 13.17 33.00
CA HIS A 112 -10.65 13.67 34.12
C HIS A 112 -11.74 14.68 33.69
N ARG A 113 -11.51 15.42 32.59
CA ARG A 113 -12.50 16.35 32.03
C ARG A 113 -13.73 15.63 31.52
N ARG A 114 -13.57 14.40 31.03
CA ARG A 114 -14.66 13.55 30.55
C ARG A 114 -15.45 12.96 31.69
N ALA A 115 -14.76 12.54 32.76
CA ALA A 115 -15.41 12.15 34.01
C ALA A 115 -16.29 13.29 34.53
N ALA A 116 -15.73 14.50 34.66
CA ALA A 116 -16.47 15.69 35.07
C ALA A 116 -17.69 16.00 34.17
N ALA A 117 -17.53 15.86 32.85
CA ALA A 117 -18.62 16.11 31.89
C ALA A 117 -19.80 15.13 32.01
N VAL A 118 -19.61 13.95 32.60
CA VAL A 118 -20.69 12.98 32.84
C VAL A 118 -21.08 12.81 34.30
N THR A 119 -20.39 13.44 35.25
CA THR A 119 -20.70 13.36 36.70
C THR A 119 -22.17 13.64 36.99
N ALA A 120 -22.73 14.72 36.44
CA ALA A 120 -24.15 15.05 36.64
C ALA A 120 -25.11 13.98 36.09
N SER A 121 -24.74 13.30 34.99
CA SER A 121 -25.52 12.18 34.44
C SER A 121 -25.34 10.89 35.25
N LEU A 122 -24.18 10.67 35.85
CA LEU A 122 -23.90 9.53 36.72
C LEU A 122 -24.70 9.63 38.03
N ASP A 123 -24.67 10.81 38.66
CA ASP A 123 -25.33 11.04 39.95
C ASP A 123 -26.87 11.00 39.85
N ALA A 124 -27.42 11.35 38.69
CA ALA A 124 -28.86 11.33 38.43
C ALA A 124 -29.38 9.99 37.85
N ALA A 125 -28.50 9.03 37.52
CA ALA A 125 -28.90 7.78 36.88
C ALA A 125 -29.57 6.82 37.88
N THR A 126 -30.83 6.47 37.62
CA THR A 126 -31.64 5.55 38.44
C THR A 126 -32.07 4.28 37.69
N GLY A 127 -31.47 3.98 36.54
CA GLY A 127 -31.89 2.88 35.64
C GLY A 127 -31.17 1.55 35.86
N ASP A 128 -31.75 0.47 35.31
CA ASP A 128 -31.32 -0.93 35.47
C ASP A 128 -29.94 -1.29 34.87
N ARG A 129 -29.27 -0.34 34.22
CA ARG A 129 -27.96 -0.55 33.57
C ARG A 129 -26.91 0.39 34.13
N PHE A 130 -26.07 -0.12 35.02
CA PHE A 130 -24.90 0.58 35.52
C PHE A 130 -23.90 0.87 34.38
N GLY A 131 -23.39 2.10 34.30
CA GLY A 131 -22.21 2.45 33.50
C GLY A 131 -22.43 2.76 32.01
N HIS A 132 -23.67 2.90 31.53
CA HIS A 132 -23.93 3.33 30.16
C HIS A 132 -24.16 4.85 30.07
N HIS A 133 -23.09 5.60 29.80
CA HIS A 133 -23.14 7.05 29.62
C HIS A 133 -22.69 7.42 28.21
N THR A 134 -23.32 8.43 27.63
CA THR A 134 -23.01 8.90 26.28
C THR A 134 -22.77 10.40 26.31
N LEU A 135 -21.75 10.87 25.58
CA LEU A 135 -21.55 12.29 25.33
C LEU A 135 -21.87 12.60 23.86
N THR A 136 -22.57 13.71 23.63
CA THR A 136 -22.82 14.20 22.27
C THR A 136 -21.48 14.50 21.59
N GLY A 137 -21.34 14.07 20.34
CA GLY A 137 -20.10 14.23 19.60
C GLY A 137 -18.95 13.41 20.18
N TRP A 138 -19.21 12.31 20.87
CA TRP A 138 -18.13 11.54 21.49
C TRP A 138 -17.32 10.70 20.48
N TYR A 139 -18.02 10.05 19.55
CA TYR A 139 -17.41 9.08 18.67
C TYR A 139 -16.83 9.79 17.44
N GLY A 140 -15.51 9.94 17.43
CA GLY A 140 -14.77 10.54 16.32
C GLY A 140 -13.27 10.51 16.57
N ALA A 141 -12.51 10.95 15.56
CA ALA A 141 -11.07 11.10 15.67
C ALA A 141 -10.75 12.24 16.65
N PRO A 142 -9.87 12.02 17.65
CA PRO A 142 -9.48 13.08 18.57
C PRO A 142 -8.65 14.15 17.83
N LYS A 143 -8.79 15.41 18.25
CA LYS A 143 -8.16 16.57 17.61
C LYS A 143 -7.31 17.32 18.63
N LYS A 144 -6.25 17.98 18.15
CA LYS A 144 -5.33 18.78 18.99
C LYS A 144 -4.80 17.93 20.16
N ILE A 145 -4.24 16.76 19.84
CA ILE A 145 -3.66 15.88 20.86
C ILE A 145 -2.51 16.63 21.54
N ALA A 146 -2.58 16.73 22.87
CA ALA A 146 -1.55 17.33 23.70
C ALA A 146 -1.45 16.58 25.02
N THR A 147 -0.31 16.69 25.67
CA THR A 147 -0.11 16.16 27.02
C THR A 147 -0.94 16.97 28.01
N ASP A 148 -1.78 16.29 28.78
CA ASP A 148 -2.55 16.90 29.85
C ASP A 148 -1.61 17.36 30.98
N PRO A 149 -1.67 18.63 31.42
CA PRO A 149 -0.74 19.15 32.42
C PRO A 149 -0.93 18.54 33.82
N HIS A 150 -2.08 17.93 34.11
CA HIS A 150 -2.35 17.32 35.41
C HIS A 150 -1.99 15.83 35.45
N SER A 151 -2.42 15.06 34.44
CA SER A 151 -2.22 13.60 34.40
C SER A 151 -1.01 13.14 33.60
N GLY A 152 -0.41 14.00 32.77
CA GLY A 152 0.71 13.64 31.89
C GLY A 152 0.32 12.72 30.71
N VAL A 153 -0.96 12.39 30.56
CA VAL A 153 -1.47 11.52 29.48
C VAL A 153 -1.79 12.35 28.24
N LEU A 154 -1.61 11.76 27.05
CA LEU A 154 -2.06 12.40 25.81
C LEU A 154 -3.59 12.43 25.73
N VAL A 155 -4.16 13.63 25.74
CA VAL A 155 -5.60 13.86 25.65
C VAL A 155 -5.97 14.73 24.44
N SER A 156 -7.22 14.65 24.01
CA SER A 156 -7.76 15.51 22.95
C SER A 156 -7.98 16.93 23.49
N GLY A 157 -7.46 17.96 22.83
CA GLY A 157 -7.74 19.35 23.18
C GLY A 157 -9.23 19.72 23.02
N GLU A 158 -9.95 18.99 22.17
CA GLU A 158 -11.40 19.11 22.01
C GLU A 158 -12.12 17.90 22.62
N LEU A 159 -13.08 18.16 23.52
CA LEU A 159 -13.92 17.12 24.15
C LEU A 159 -14.92 16.54 23.16
N ALA A 160 -15.58 17.41 22.38
CA ALA A 160 -16.46 17.03 21.29
C ALA A 160 -15.65 16.69 20.03
N ARG A 161 -16.12 15.68 19.31
CA ARG A 161 -15.53 15.12 18.11
C ARG A 161 -16.59 15.10 17.02
N SER A 162 -16.34 15.88 15.98
CA SER A 162 -17.13 15.83 14.76
C SER A 162 -16.78 14.57 13.98
N ALA A 163 -17.73 14.02 13.23
CA ALA A 163 -17.44 13.03 12.22
C ALA A 163 -16.40 13.58 11.23
N LEU A 164 -15.52 12.70 10.75
CA LEU A 164 -14.62 13.00 9.65
C LEU A 164 -15.05 12.16 8.45
N ILE A 165 -15.47 12.81 7.37
CA ILE A 165 -15.75 12.15 6.11
C ILE A 165 -14.51 12.26 5.23
N THR A 166 -14.06 11.12 4.71
CA THR A 166 -12.99 11.04 3.73
C THR A 166 -13.49 10.37 2.46
N GLU A 167 -13.14 10.90 1.30
CA GLU A 167 -13.39 10.26 0.00
C GLU A 167 -12.17 9.42 -0.37
N ARG A 168 -12.37 8.13 -0.63
CA ARG A 168 -11.28 7.20 -0.93
C ARG A 168 -11.49 6.54 -2.28
N TRP A 169 -10.51 6.64 -3.16
CA TRP A 169 -10.56 6.03 -4.49
C TRP A 169 -9.90 4.65 -4.50
N TYR A 170 -10.50 3.74 -5.25
CA TYR A 170 -10.07 2.37 -5.49
C TYR A 170 -10.17 2.03 -6.98
N LEU A 171 -9.54 0.94 -7.39
CA LEU A 171 -9.80 0.26 -8.65
C LEU A 171 -10.54 -1.04 -8.34
N ALA A 172 -11.74 -1.20 -8.88
CA ALA A 172 -12.47 -2.46 -8.86
C ALA A 172 -12.08 -3.32 -10.05
N ASP A 173 -12.06 -4.64 -9.86
CA ASP A 173 -11.96 -5.61 -10.95
C ASP A 173 -10.71 -5.42 -11.83
N ALA A 174 -9.62 -4.98 -11.21
CA ALA A 174 -8.34 -4.78 -11.86
C ALA A 174 -7.44 -6.02 -11.71
N THR A 175 -6.65 -6.30 -12.75
CA THR A 175 -5.63 -7.34 -12.76
C THR A 175 -4.39 -6.82 -13.47
N PHE A 176 -3.27 -6.79 -12.75
CA PHE A 176 -1.99 -6.31 -13.26
C PHE A 176 -0.94 -7.41 -13.22
N LEU A 177 -0.11 -7.46 -14.26
CA LEU A 177 1.16 -8.19 -14.23
C LEU A 177 2.26 -7.19 -13.90
N VAL A 178 2.94 -7.39 -12.79
CA VAL A 178 4.07 -6.57 -12.35
C VAL A 178 5.36 -7.33 -12.59
N GLY A 179 6.38 -6.62 -13.04
CA GLY A 179 7.74 -7.13 -13.20
C GLY A 179 8.72 -6.39 -12.29
N LEU A 180 9.50 -7.15 -11.52
CA LEU A 180 10.70 -6.66 -10.83
C LEU A 180 11.93 -7.24 -11.53
N GLN A 181 12.69 -6.40 -12.23
CA GLN A 181 13.90 -6.81 -12.92
C GLN A 181 15.14 -6.49 -12.08
N HIS A 182 15.99 -7.48 -11.86
CA HIS A 182 17.19 -7.39 -11.03
C HIS A 182 18.30 -8.31 -11.57
N ASP A 183 19.55 -8.04 -11.20
CA ASP A 183 20.71 -8.87 -11.57
C ASP A 183 20.90 -10.07 -10.63
N ASP A 184 20.58 -9.91 -9.34
CA ASP A 184 20.53 -10.99 -8.35
C ASP A 184 19.23 -11.81 -8.47
N GLU A 185 19.34 -13.00 -9.05
CA GLU A 185 18.24 -13.97 -9.14
C GLU A 185 17.84 -14.53 -7.77
N ALA A 186 18.80 -14.76 -6.86
CA ALA A 186 18.52 -15.33 -5.56
C ALA A 186 17.67 -14.38 -4.70
N LEU A 187 17.91 -13.06 -4.83
CA LEU A 187 17.02 -12.05 -4.26
C LEU A 187 15.59 -12.19 -4.79
N LEU A 188 15.41 -12.26 -6.11
CA LEU A 188 14.08 -12.40 -6.72
C LEU A 188 13.38 -13.69 -6.29
N GLN A 189 14.09 -14.81 -6.24
CA GLN A 189 13.55 -16.08 -5.75
C GLN A 189 13.17 -16.02 -4.27
N SER A 190 13.95 -15.32 -3.44
CA SER A 190 13.62 -15.11 -2.02
C SER A 190 12.33 -14.30 -1.86
N VAL A 191 12.14 -13.26 -2.69
CA VAL A 191 10.91 -12.45 -2.72
C VAL A 191 9.74 -13.28 -3.19
N ALA A 192 9.90 -14.05 -4.28
CA ALA A 192 8.86 -14.92 -4.81
C ALA A 192 8.34 -15.89 -3.74
N ARG A 193 9.25 -16.56 -3.03
CA ARG A 193 8.90 -17.45 -1.91
C ARG A 193 8.19 -16.69 -0.78
N ALA A 194 8.68 -15.50 -0.43
CA ALA A 194 8.09 -14.72 0.65
C ALA A 194 6.68 -14.23 0.31
N LEU A 195 6.39 -13.89 -0.95
CA LEU A 195 5.04 -13.48 -1.38
C LEU A 195 4.00 -14.59 -1.18
N GLU A 196 4.39 -15.85 -1.36
CA GLU A 196 3.52 -17.02 -1.13
C GLU A 196 3.53 -17.51 0.33
N HIS A 197 4.58 -17.19 1.08
CA HIS A 197 4.72 -17.54 2.51
C HIS A 197 5.07 -16.31 3.36
N PRO A 198 4.16 -15.33 3.45
CA PRO A 198 4.52 -14.02 3.95
C PRO A 198 4.59 -13.98 5.48
N GLN A 199 5.58 -13.26 6.00
CA GLN A 199 5.73 -13.01 7.44
C GLN A 199 4.70 -12.00 7.98
N HIS A 200 4.12 -11.18 7.10
CA HIS A 200 3.06 -10.23 7.41
C HIS A 200 1.94 -10.35 6.39
N LEU A 201 0.71 -10.05 6.82
CA LEU A 201 -0.43 -10.00 5.91
C LEU A 201 -0.18 -8.99 4.76
N LEU A 202 -0.51 -9.41 3.55
CA LEU A 202 -0.29 -8.67 2.31
C LEU A 202 -1.59 -8.00 1.84
N TRP A 203 -1.45 -6.85 1.20
CA TRP A 203 -2.58 -6.04 0.73
C TRP A 203 -2.20 -5.32 -0.57
N LEU A 204 -3.18 -5.14 -1.45
CA LEU A 204 -3.08 -4.36 -2.68
C LEU A 204 -3.22 -2.86 -2.37
N GLY A 205 -2.20 -2.37 -1.67
CA GLY A 205 -2.06 -0.99 -1.22
C GLY A 205 -2.72 -0.71 0.14
N ARG A 206 -4.06 -0.77 0.25
CA ARG A 206 -4.76 -0.58 1.52
C ARG A 206 -5.07 -1.92 2.20
N LYS A 207 -5.09 -1.96 3.54
CA LYS A 207 -5.40 -3.17 4.32
C LYS A 207 -6.78 -3.79 4.01
N SER A 208 -7.71 -3.00 3.49
CA SER A 208 -9.05 -3.46 3.07
C SER A 208 -9.06 -4.14 1.70
N CYS A 209 -7.91 -4.22 1.02
CA CYS A 209 -7.75 -4.74 -0.33
C CYS A 209 -6.91 -6.02 -0.29
N PRO A 210 -7.46 -7.18 0.12
CA PRO A 210 -6.72 -8.44 0.10
C PRO A 210 -6.41 -8.85 -1.34
N PRO A 211 -5.23 -9.44 -1.61
CA PRO A 211 -4.94 -10.07 -2.89
C PRO A 211 -5.74 -11.38 -3.05
N SER A 212 -5.96 -11.78 -4.30
CA SER A 212 -6.62 -13.04 -4.68
C SER A 212 -5.67 -13.95 -5.45
N GLY A 213 -5.68 -15.23 -5.09
CA GLY A 213 -4.88 -16.27 -5.75
C GLY A 213 -3.37 -16.11 -5.55
N THR A 214 -2.60 -16.78 -6.41
CA THR A 214 -1.13 -16.76 -6.43
C THR A 214 -0.61 -15.37 -6.78
N LEU A 215 0.34 -14.86 -5.98
CA LEU A 215 0.99 -13.57 -6.20
C LEU A 215 2.26 -13.72 -7.05
N ALA A 216 3.19 -14.57 -6.65
CA ALA A 216 4.43 -14.80 -7.35
C ALA A 216 4.23 -15.86 -8.45
N LEU A 217 4.28 -15.44 -9.71
CA LEU A 217 4.06 -16.33 -10.84
C LEU A 217 5.34 -17.09 -11.21
N LYS A 218 6.40 -16.34 -11.56
CA LYS A 218 7.70 -16.93 -11.92
C LYS A 218 8.82 -15.92 -11.98
N THR A 219 10.05 -16.43 -11.87
CA THR A 219 11.27 -15.69 -12.17
C THR A 219 11.82 -16.19 -13.50
N VAL A 220 12.07 -15.29 -14.45
CA VAL A 220 12.55 -15.64 -15.80
C VAL A 220 13.78 -14.82 -16.18
N PRO A 221 14.74 -15.38 -16.94
CA PRO A 221 15.86 -14.61 -17.46
C PRO A 221 15.39 -13.60 -18.51
N GLY A 222 16.01 -12.43 -18.54
CA GLY A 222 15.75 -11.39 -19.55
C GLY A 222 15.43 -10.01 -18.97
N ASP A 223 14.68 -9.23 -19.75
CA ASP A 223 14.25 -7.87 -19.42
C ASP A 223 12.72 -7.75 -19.38
N LEU A 224 12.22 -6.66 -18.79
CA LEU A 224 10.79 -6.40 -18.64
C LEU A 224 10.03 -6.38 -19.96
N ASN A 225 10.60 -5.82 -21.04
CA ASN A 225 9.91 -5.65 -22.30
C ASN A 225 9.73 -6.99 -23.01
N THR A 226 10.82 -7.76 -23.14
CA THR A 226 10.79 -9.12 -23.67
C THR A 226 9.86 -10.01 -22.86
N THR A 227 9.93 -9.91 -21.53
CA THR A 227 9.08 -10.70 -20.64
C THR A 227 7.60 -10.35 -20.83
N PHE A 228 7.23 -9.08 -20.86
CA PHE A 228 5.83 -8.69 -21.05
C PHE A 228 5.29 -9.04 -22.44
N HIS A 229 6.15 -9.11 -23.46
CA HIS A 229 5.77 -9.57 -24.80
C HIS A 229 5.47 -11.08 -24.83
N ASN A 230 6.27 -11.88 -24.11
CA ASN A 230 6.27 -13.34 -24.20
C ASN A 230 5.35 -14.06 -23.22
N HIS A 231 4.57 -13.34 -22.41
CA HIS A 231 3.60 -13.94 -21.48
C HIS A 231 2.18 -13.60 -21.85
N ARG A 232 1.29 -14.59 -21.79
CA ARG A 232 -0.15 -14.41 -22.02
C ARG A 232 -0.74 -13.38 -21.07
N LEU A 233 -1.88 -12.81 -21.45
CA LEU A 233 -2.64 -11.95 -20.56
C LEU A 233 -3.14 -12.77 -19.36
N LEU A 234 -3.11 -12.16 -18.18
CA LEU A 234 -3.74 -12.72 -17.00
C LEU A 234 -5.26 -12.77 -17.19
N PRO A 235 -5.94 -13.78 -16.60
CA PRO A 235 -7.40 -13.82 -16.61
C PRO A 235 -7.97 -12.60 -15.88
N GLY A 236 -9.03 -12.02 -16.44
CA GLY A 236 -9.81 -10.99 -15.79
C GLY A 236 -10.69 -11.52 -14.66
N PRO A 237 -11.47 -10.64 -14.00
CA PRO A 237 -12.40 -11.02 -12.92
C PRO A 237 -13.39 -12.11 -13.33
N ASP A 238 -13.85 -12.08 -14.57
CA ASP A 238 -14.79 -13.07 -15.13
C ASP A 238 -14.06 -14.34 -15.64
N GLY A 239 -12.77 -14.50 -15.35
CA GLY A 239 -11.94 -15.61 -15.80
C GLY A 239 -11.50 -15.55 -17.27
N THR A 240 -11.91 -14.51 -18.02
CA THR A 240 -11.62 -14.39 -19.45
C THR A 240 -10.42 -13.48 -19.72
N ALA A 241 -9.67 -13.78 -20.77
CA ALA A 241 -8.62 -12.92 -21.30
C ALA A 241 -8.80 -12.79 -22.82
N ASP A 242 -8.93 -11.56 -23.34
CA ASP A 242 -9.00 -11.30 -24.78
C ASP A 242 -7.59 -11.36 -25.39
N PRO A 243 -7.23 -12.42 -26.15
CA PRO A 243 -5.88 -12.56 -26.70
C PRO A 243 -5.53 -11.51 -27.75
N ALA A 244 -6.51 -10.81 -28.33
CA ALA A 244 -6.28 -9.73 -29.29
C ALA A 244 -6.00 -8.38 -28.60
N ARG A 245 -6.26 -8.28 -27.29
CA ARG A 245 -6.05 -7.06 -26.52
C ARG A 245 -4.56 -6.74 -26.45
N LYS A 246 -4.24 -5.49 -26.78
CA LYS A 246 -2.90 -4.91 -26.56
C LYS A 246 -2.89 -4.13 -25.25
N PRO A 247 -2.50 -4.70 -24.10
CA PRO A 247 -2.55 -3.98 -22.83
C PRO A 247 -1.60 -2.79 -22.85
N TRP A 248 -1.88 -1.81 -21.98
CA TRP A 248 -0.91 -0.77 -21.68
C TRP A 248 0.13 -1.33 -20.71
N ALA A 249 1.40 -1.00 -20.93
CA ALA A 249 2.47 -1.21 -19.98
C ALA A 249 3.19 0.09 -19.67
N TRP A 250 3.76 0.15 -18.48
CA TRP A 250 4.60 1.23 -17.98
C TRP A 250 5.90 0.62 -17.50
N LEU A 251 6.99 0.96 -18.17
CA LEU A 251 8.32 0.44 -17.87
C LEU A 251 9.17 1.57 -17.31
N GLN A 252 9.89 1.31 -16.22
CA GLN A 252 10.88 2.25 -15.70
C GLN A 252 11.88 2.61 -16.80
N ALA A 253 12.17 3.89 -16.93
CA ALA A 253 12.99 4.47 -18.00
C ALA A 253 13.95 5.50 -17.43
N THR A 254 14.88 5.98 -18.25
CA THR A 254 15.73 7.12 -17.91
C THR A 254 15.00 8.44 -18.19
N PRO A 255 15.36 9.55 -17.52
CA PRO A 255 14.74 10.86 -17.77
C PRO A 255 14.94 11.37 -19.21
N SER A 256 16.02 10.95 -19.87
CA SER A 256 16.37 11.34 -21.23
C SER A 256 15.65 10.53 -22.31
N GLN A 257 14.94 9.46 -21.94
CA GLN A 257 14.26 8.60 -22.89
C GLN A 257 13.03 9.30 -23.48
N HIS A 258 12.83 9.14 -24.79
CA HIS A 258 11.68 9.74 -25.48
C HIS A 258 10.35 9.20 -24.90
N GLY A 259 9.43 10.13 -24.59
CA GLY A 259 8.13 9.79 -24.00
C GLY A 259 8.17 9.44 -22.52
N ALA A 260 9.29 9.69 -21.83
CA ALA A 260 9.40 9.46 -20.39
C ALA A 260 8.54 10.47 -19.60
N THR A 261 7.80 9.95 -18.63
CA THR A 261 6.99 10.73 -17.68
C THR A 261 7.43 10.45 -16.26
N SER A 262 7.38 11.46 -15.41
CA SER A 262 7.77 11.34 -14.00
C SER A 262 6.62 10.85 -13.12
N VAL A 263 6.95 10.04 -12.11
CA VAL A 263 6.03 9.52 -11.10
C VAL A 263 6.72 9.58 -9.74
N GLN A 264 6.02 10.05 -8.70
CA GLN A 264 6.53 10.12 -7.33
C GLN A 264 6.30 8.79 -6.58
N ASP A 265 7.00 7.73 -7.00
CA ASP A 265 6.81 6.38 -6.43
C ASP A 265 8.10 5.60 -6.18
N GLN A 266 9.29 6.20 -6.32
CA GLN A 266 10.54 5.54 -5.94
C GLN A 266 10.67 5.59 -4.41
N PRO A 267 10.68 4.46 -3.68
CA PRO A 267 10.77 4.47 -2.23
C PRO A 267 12.16 4.92 -1.76
N VAL A 268 12.18 5.79 -0.74
CA VAL A 268 13.40 6.22 -0.01
C VAL A 268 13.33 5.79 1.45
N SER A 269 12.18 5.96 2.09
CA SER A 269 11.93 5.55 3.48
C SER A 269 10.50 5.07 3.65
N PHE A 270 10.32 3.95 4.36
CA PHE A 270 9.01 3.46 4.81
C PHE A 270 8.73 3.76 6.29
N ASP A 271 9.58 4.57 6.94
CA ASP A 271 9.38 4.98 8.32
C ASP A 271 8.02 5.67 8.49
N ALA A 272 7.29 5.33 9.56
CA ALA A 272 5.93 5.83 9.74
C ALA A 272 5.88 7.33 10.10
N LEU A 273 6.94 7.85 10.72
CA LEU A 273 7.07 9.26 11.09
C LEU A 273 7.62 10.09 9.93
N GLN A 274 8.50 9.50 9.10
CA GLN A 274 9.11 10.16 7.95
C GLN A 274 9.08 9.26 6.71
N PRO A 275 7.88 9.02 6.13
CA PRO A 275 7.78 8.30 4.87
C PRO A 275 8.30 9.20 3.74
N GLU A 276 9.17 8.67 2.90
CA GLU A 276 9.82 9.44 1.84
C GLU A 276 9.83 8.68 0.51
N HIS A 277 9.51 9.41 -0.55
CA HIS A 277 9.54 8.93 -1.92
C HIS A 277 10.22 9.97 -2.80
N THR A 278 10.83 9.50 -3.89
CA THR A 278 11.44 10.36 -4.91
C THR A 278 10.89 10.03 -6.29
N THR A 279 11.39 10.76 -7.28
CA THR A 279 10.95 10.67 -8.66
C THR A 279 11.51 9.42 -9.34
N ARG A 280 10.62 8.62 -9.92
CA ARG A 280 10.94 7.63 -10.95
C ARG A 280 10.48 8.15 -12.31
N TRP A 281 11.13 7.69 -13.36
CA TRP A 281 10.71 7.93 -14.74
C TRP A 281 10.22 6.63 -15.38
N GLU A 282 9.21 6.74 -16.23
CA GLU A 282 8.66 5.60 -16.96
C GLU A 282 8.18 6.00 -18.35
N VAL A 283 8.20 5.04 -19.26
CA VAL A 283 7.59 5.17 -20.58
C VAL A 283 6.36 4.27 -20.64
N ARG A 284 5.28 4.82 -21.22
CA ARG A 284 4.04 4.08 -21.48
C ARG A 284 4.03 3.54 -22.91
N SER A 285 3.77 2.25 -23.09
CA SER A 285 3.66 1.62 -24.42
C SER A 285 2.51 0.62 -24.49
N ARG A 286 2.02 0.35 -25.71
CA ARG A 286 1.11 -0.77 -25.97
C ARG A 286 1.95 -2.03 -26.19
N VAL A 287 1.64 -3.09 -25.45
CA VAL A 287 2.31 -4.38 -25.61
C VAL A 287 1.52 -5.22 -26.59
N THR A 288 2.19 -5.74 -27.62
CA THR A 288 1.64 -6.81 -28.46
C THR A 288 2.05 -8.12 -27.82
N ILE A 289 1.11 -9.04 -27.55
CA ILE A 289 1.44 -10.36 -27.00
C ILE A 289 1.90 -11.28 -28.12
N SER A 290 2.96 -12.04 -27.89
CA SER A 290 3.45 -13.02 -28.85
C SER A 290 2.40 -14.10 -29.15
N PRO A 291 2.22 -14.55 -30.40
CA PRO A 291 1.36 -15.69 -30.72
C PRO A 291 1.75 -16.96 -29.95
N ASN A 292 3.05 -17.12 -29.67
CA ASN A 292 3.64 -18.23 -28.94
C ASN A 292 3.95 -17.84 -27.48
N ALA A 293 3.22 -16.87 -26.93
CA ALA A 293 3.40 -16.46 -25.55
C ALA A 293 3.15 -17.64 -24.59
N LEU A 294 3.99 -17.72 -23.57
CA LEU A 294 3.92 -18.73 -22.52
C LEU A 294 2.62 -18.55 -21.73
N ASP A 295 1.93 -19.68 -21.54
CA ASP A 295 0.77 -19.78 -20.66
C ASP A 295 1.19 -19.71 -19.20
N TRP A 296 0.18 -19.58 -18.35
CA TRP A 296 0.35 -19.59 -16.90
C TRP A 296 -0.01 -20.97 -16.36
N GLU A 297 0.97 -21.62 -15.74
CA GLU A 297 0.75 -22.87 -15.00
C GLU A 297 0.18 -22.50 -13.62
N ASP A 298 -0.94 -23.13 -13.24
CA ASP A 298 -1.53 -23.04 -11.90
C ASP A 298 -1.96 -21.65 -11.38
N ILE A 299 -2.48 -20.79 -12.27
CA ILE A 299 -3.25 -19.62 -11.79
C ILE A 299 -4.60 -20.11 -11.30
N ILE A 300 -4.77 -20.18 -9.98
CA ILE A 300 -6.11 -20.26 -9.37
C ILE A 300 -6.84 -18.97 -9.74
N PRO A 301 -7.95 -19.03 -10.49
CA PRO A 301 -8.70 -17.86 -10.93
C PRO A 301 -9.06 -16.91 -9.79
#